data_AF-A0A1S4BRK3-F1
#
_entry.id   AF-A0A1S4BRK3-F1
#
_cell.length_a   1.000
_cell.length_b   1.000
_cell.length_c   1.000
_cell.angle_alpha   90.00
_cell.angle_beta   90.00
_cell.angle_gamma   90.00
#
_symmetry.space_group_name_H-M   'P 1'
#
loop_
_entity.id
_entity.type
_entity.pdbx_description
1 polymer ?
#
loop_
_entity_poly.entity_id
_entity_poly.type
_entity_poly.pdbx_seq_one_letter_code
_entity_poly.pdbx_strand_id
1 'polypeptide(L)' 'MGGGMEYNKNKWIEEWGAARENLEHNFRWSRRNLAIVGIFGIAVPVLIYKGIVKEFHLH' A
#
# COMPACT_ATOMS: atom_id res chain seq x y z
N MET A 1 -13.40 11.66 -26.12
CA MET A 1 -12.48 10.71 -25.47
C MET A 1 -12.26 9.58 -26.46
N GLY A 2 -11.04 9.43 -26.99
CA GLY A 2 -10.75 8.55 -28.13
C GLY A 2 -11.01 7.08 -27.80
N GLY A 3 -12.18 6.59 -28.21
CA GLY A 3 -12.52 5.18 -28.20
C GLY A 3 -11.85 4.51 -29.39
N GLY A 4 -10.84 3.68 -29.14
CA GLY A 4 -10.06 3.11 -30.23
C GLY A 4 -8.98 2.11 -29.82
N MET A 5 -9.18 1.36 -28.73
CA MET A 5 -8.45 0.10 -28.54
C MET A 5 -9.47 -1.00 -28.34
N GLU A 6 -9.75 -1.75 -29.39
CA GLU A 6 -10.45 -3.03 -29.29
C GLU A 6 -9.54 -4.02 -28.55
N TYR A 7 -9.54 -3.93 -27.23
CA TYR A 7 -8.97 -4.97 -26.40
C TYR A 7 -10.09 -5.95 -26.02
N ASN A 8 -9.76 -7.25 -26.00
CA ASN A 8 -10.69 -8.27 -25.54
C ASN A 8 -10.94 -8.07 -24.05
N LYS A 9 -12.03 -7.39 -23.71
CA LYS A 9 -12.41 -7.11 -22.32
C LYS A 9 -12.61 -8.42 -21.58
N ASN A 10 -11.78 -8.66 -20.58
CA ASN A 10 -11.99 -9.75 -19.65
C ASN A 10 -12.62 -9.19 -18.37
N LYS A 11 -13.89 -9.50 -18.16
CA LYS A 11 -14.67 -9.06 -16.99
C LYS A 11 -13.93 -9.28 -15.67
N TRP A 12 -13.25 -10.42 -15.52
CA TRP A 12 -12.54 -10.75 -14.27
C TRP A 12 -11.31 -9.87 -14.03
N ILE A 13 -10.62 -9.47 -15.11
CA ILE A 13 -9.46 -8.59 -15.01
C ILE A 13 -9.90 -7.16 -14.67
N GLU A 14 -10.97 -6.70 -15.33
CA GLU A 14 -11.55 -5.36 -15.08
C GLU A 14 -12.08 -5.23 -13.65
N GLU A 15 -12.85 -6.22 -13.19
CA GLU A 15 -13.38 -6.23 -11.81
C GLU A 15 -12.26 -6.32 -10.77
N TRP A 16 -11.23 -7.12 -11.01
CA TRP A 16 -10.07 -7.20 -10.13
C TRP A 16 -9.27 -5.89 -10.08
N GLY A 17 -9.05 -5.25 -11.23
CA GLY A 17 -8.41 -3.94 -11.33
C GLY A 17 -9.20 -2.88 -10.56
N ALA A 18 -10.51 -2.80 -10.85
CA ALA A 18 -11.41 -1.86 -10.20
C ALA A 18 -11.45 -2.08 -8.68
N ALA A 19 -11.48 -3.32 -8.19
CA ALA A 19 -11.45 -3.62 -6.76
C ALA A 19 -10.16 -3.15 -6.07
N ARG A 20 -9.01 -3.20 -6.76
CA ARG A 20 -7.72 -2.74 -6.24
C ARG A 20 -7.60 -1.22 -6.23
N GLU A 21 -8.11 -0.57 -7.27
CA GLU A 21 -8.13 0.89 -7.36
C GLU A 21 -9.05 1.53 -6.31
N ASN A 22 -10.04 0.78 -5.83
CA ASN A 22 -11.06 1.23 -4.88
C ASN A 22 -10.97 0.51 -3.52
N LEU A 23 -9.79 -0.02 -3.18
CA LEU A 23 -9.57 -0.81 -1.95
C LEU A 23 -9.88 -0.01 -0.68
N GLU A 24 -9.70 1.31 -0.72
CA GLU A 24 -9.94 2.26 0.36
C GLU A 24 -11.41 2.30 0.78
N HIS A 25 -12.36 2.10 -0.14
CA HIS A 25 -13.79 2.06 0.20
C HIS A 25 -14.15 0.84 1.05
N ASN A 26 -13.37 -0.23 0.95
CA ASN A 26 -13.56 -1.48 1.69
C ASN A 26 -12.65 -1.57 2.93
N PHE A 27 -11.78 -0.59 3.15
CA PHE A 27 -10.87 -0.61 4.29
C PHE A 27 -11.63 -0.44 5.62
N ARG A 28 -11.20 -1.19 6.64
CA ARG A 28 -11.77 -1.10 8.00
C ARG A 28 -10.68 -1.07 9.05
N TRP A 29 -10.88 -0.25 10.08
CA TRP A 29 -10.04 -0.26 11.26
C TRP A 29 -10.35 -1.49 12.12
N SER A 30 -9.59 -2.56 11.88
CA SER A 30 -9.56 -3.75 12.72
C SER A 30 -8.31 -3.74 13.60
N ARG A 31 -8.30 -4.54 14.67
CA ARG A 31 -7.11 -4.73 15.52
C ARG A 31 -5.90 -5.15 14.68
N ARG A 32 -6.10 -6.03 13.70
CA ARG A 32 -5.06 -6.47 12.77
C ARG A 32 -4.55 -5.31 11.91
N ASN A 33 -5.44 -4.53 11.32
CA ASN A 33 -5.05 -3.42 10.43
C ASN A 33 -4.34 -2.31 11.22
N LEU A 34 -4.80 -2.01 12.44
CA LEU A 34 -4.11 -1.10 13.35
C LEU A 34 -2.70 -1.59 13.68
N ALA A 35 -2.51 -2.89 13.97
CA ALA A 35 -1.18 -3.45 14.21
C ALA A 35 -0.28 -3.33 12.97
N ILE A 36 -0.80 -3.62 11.78
CA ILE A 36 -0.04 -3.51 10.51
C ILE A 36 0.39 -2.06 10.27
N VAL A 37 -0.54 -1.10 10.40
CA VAL A 37 -0.25 0.33 10.25
C VAL A 37 0.78 0.79 11.29
N GLY A 38 0.66 0.37 12.54
CA GLY A 38 1.62 0.72 13.60
C GLY A 38 3.02 0.16 13.33
N ILE A 39 3.12 -1.09 12.90
CA ILE A 39 4.42 -1.73 12.62
C ILE A 39 5.08 -1.09 11.39
N PHE A 40 4.39 -1.09 10.25
CA PHE A 40 5.01 -0.69 8.98
C PHE A 40 4.94 0.82 8.73
N GLY A 41 3.93 1.52 9.25
CA GLY A 41 3.79 2.96 9.12
C GLY A 41 4.59 3.75 10.15
N ILE A 42 4.93 3.16 11.31
CA ILE A 42 5.61 3.88 12.40
C ILE A 42 6.88 3.16 12.85
N ALA A 43 6.78 1.94 13.37
CA ALA A 43 7.90 1.28 14.04
C ALA A 43 9.09 1.05 13.10
N VAL A 44 8.83 0.48 11.91
CA VAL A 44 9.89 0.17 10.94
C VAL A 44 10.62 1.44 10.47
N PRO A 45 9.95 2.50 9.97
CA PRO A 45 10.63 3.74 9.58
C PRO A 45 11.45 4.38 10.71
N VAL A 46 10.91 4.40 11.94
CA VAL A 46 11.61 4.98 13.09
C VAL A 46 12.86 4.19 13.44
N LEU A 47 12.78 2.86 13.44
CA LEU A 47 13.94 2.00 13.74
C LEU A 47 15.02 2.14 12.67
N ILE A 48 14.63 2.19 11.38
CA ILE A 48 15.57 2.42 10.28
C ILE A 48 16.28 3.76 10.46
N TYR A 49 15.52 4.84 10.66
CA TYR A 49 16.08 6.18 10.86
C TYR A 49 17.06 6.20 12.03
N LYS A 50 16.67 5.66 13.19
CA LYS A 50 17.56 5.58 14.36
C LYS A 50 18.81 4.75 14.10
N GLY A 51 18.68 3.66 13.34
CA GLY A 51 19.80 2.82 12.93
C GLY A 51 20.83 3.60 12.11
N ILE A 52 20.38 4.25 11.03
CA ILE A 52 21.22 5.05 10.13
C ILE A 52 21.88 6.21 10.89
N VAL A 53 21.11 6.96 11.67
CA VAL A 53 21.63 8.10 12.43
C VAL A 53 22.66 7.65 13.46
N LYS A 54 22.43 6.52 14.15
CA LYS A 54 23.39 5.96 15.09
C LYS A 54 24.68 5.54 14.38
N GLU A 55 24.57 4.84 13.25
CA GLU A 55 25.71 4.45 12.42
C GLU A 55 26.52 5.67 11.97
N PHE A 56 25.84 6.72 11.49
CA PHE A 56 26.47 7.95 11.02
C PHE A 56 27.24 8.71 12.12
N HIS A 57 26.73 8.74 13.36
CA HIS A 57 27.39 9.44 14.48
C HIS A 57 28.42 8.59 15.24
N LEU A 58 28.44 7.27 15.03
CA LEU A 58 29.48 6.38 15.57
C LEU A 58 30.72 6.30 14.67
N HIS A 59 30.67 6.93 13.49
CA HIS A 59 31.78 7.10 12.55
C HIS A 59 32.43 8.48 12.66
#